data_AF-A0A3D2GY55-F1
#
_entry.id   AF-A0A3D2GY55-F1
#
_cell.length_a   1.000
_cell.length_b   1.000
_cell.length_c   1.000
_cell.angle_alpha   90.00
_cell.angle_beta   90.00
_cell.angle_gamma   90.00
#
_symmetry.space_group_name_H-M   'P 1'
#
loop_
_entity.id
_entity.type
_entity.pdbx_description
1 polymer ?
#
loop_
_entity_poly.entity_id
_entity_poly.type
_entity_poly.pdbx_seq_one_letter_code
_entity_poly.pdbx_strand_id
1 'polypeptide(L)'
;MQSRNCPKCGKTMTFEAGNEPTFCSNCGERLNGQRDAEIIAPDNLLTSQMVTEEEKQILLKKLEIETKRTGFIERTRKIRVICGTILCLVATVLPIVTSKVQPDFGMELIVFITNIFLLILATLLFFVRHNDYGWTAAPVLKKYRKSSYATVETGLRAAGFDNIECLPLYDLKSTADMKRQDEVEQITIGGKSMESGKKYPPDAKVIITYHSAENKRIF
;
A
#
# COMPACT_ATOMS: atom_id res chain seq x y z
N MET A 1 11.19 1.29 51.54
CA MET A 1 11.55 2.63 51.04
C MET A 1 12.46 2.46 49.84
N GLN A 2 12.11 3.05 48.70
CA GLN A 2 12.92 3.01 47.48
C GLN A 2 13.55 4.38 47.26
N SER A 3 14.78 4.41 46.74
CA SER A 3 15.46 5.66 46.38
C SER A 3 15.79 5.67 44.90
N ARG A 4 15.62 6.83 44.24
CA ARG A 4 16.06 7.05 42.86
C ARG A 4 16.78 8.39 42.75
N ASN A 5 17.77 8.43 41.87
CA ASN A 5 18.53 9.63 41.56
C ASN A 5 17.92 10.31 40.33
N CYS A 6 17.80 11.64 40.36
CA CYS A 6 17.39 12.40 39.19
C CYS A 6 18.53 12.40 38.15
N PRO A 7 18.27 12.04 36.88
CA PRO A 7 19.30 12.00 35.83
C PRO A 7 19.84 13.39 35.48
N LYS A 8 19.07 14.45 35.74
CA LYS A 8 19.44 15.83 35.38
C LYS A 8 20.15 16.60 36.48
N CYS A 9 19.68 16.49 37.72
CA CYS A 9 20.25 17.24 38.84
C CYS A 9 21.02 16.38 39.86
N GLY A 10 21.06 15.05 39.67
CA GLY A 10 21.81 14.13 40.53
C GLY A 10 21.24 13.92 41.93
N LYS A 11 20.16 14.63 42.30
CA LYS A 11 19.58 14.54 43.64
C LYS A 11 18.90 13.20 43.87
N THR A 12 19.26 12.53 44.97
CA THR A 12 18.60 11.31 45.45
C THR A 12 17.30 11.66 46.15
N MET A 13 16.21 11.02 45.76
CA MET A 13 14.92 11.13 46.43
C MET A 13 14.45 9.77 46.91
N THR A 14 13.95 9.71 48.14
CA THR A 14 13.40 8.51 48.78
C THR A 14 11.87 8.59 48.78
N PHE A 15 11.21 7.52 48.36
CA PHE A 15 9.76 7.40 48.34
C PHE A 15 9.29 6.03 48.85
N GLU A 16 8.03 5.98 49.26
CA GLU A 16 7.37 4.75 49.68
C GLU A 16 6.89 3.97 48.46
N ALA A 17 6.87 2.64 48.57
CA ALA A 17 6.48 1.77 47.46
C ALA A 17 5.02 2.05 47.08
N GLY A 18 4.77 2.45 45.83
CA GLY A 18 3.45 2.84 45.31
C GLY A 18 3.22 4.35 45.19
N ASN A 19 4.10 5.19 45.72
CA ASN A 19 4.02 6.65 45.58
C ASN A 19 5.24 7.19 44.83
N GLU A 20 5.48 6.68 43.61
CA GLU A 20 6.64 7.08 42.80
C GLU A 20 6.44 8.51 42.24
N PRO A 21 7.33 9.46 42.52
CA PRO A 21 7.20 10.82 42.01
C PRO A 21 7.46 10.86 40.50
N THR A 22 6.50 11.35 39.72
CA THR A 22 6.60 11.51 38.26
C THR A 22 7.57 12.63 37.86
N PHE A 23 7.82 13.59 38.74
CA PHE A 23 8.72 14.72 38.52
C PHE A 23 9.71 14.87 39.68
N CYS A 24 10.91 15.32 39.38
CA CYS A 24 11.90 15.66 40.38
C CYS A 24 11.48 16.94 41.13
N SER A 25 11.32 16.85 42.45
CA SER A 25 10.93 17.98 43.30
C SER A 25 11.94 19.13 43.33
N ASN A 26 13.16 18.92 42.82
CA ASN A 26 14.23 19.92 42.85
C ASN A 26 14.38 20.68 41.54
N CYS A 27 14.23 20.02 40.39
CA CYS A 27 14.49 20.63 39.08
C CYS A 27 13.33 20.48 38.09
N GLY A 28 12.22 19.87 38.50
CA GLY A 28 11.03 19.66 37.67
C GLY A 28 11.19 18.63 36.54
N GLU A 29 12.31 17.91 36.48
CA GLU A 29 12.56 16.93 35.41
C GLU A 29 11.67 15.69 35.57
N ARG A 30 11.10 15.20 34.47
CA ARG A 30 10.31 13.96 34.48
C ARG A 30 11.21 12.76 34.81
N LEU A 31 10.87 12.05 35.89
CA LEU A 31 11.61 10.86 36.33
C LEU A 31 11.05 9.57 35.69
N ASN A 32 9.83 9.62 35.17
CA ASN A 32 9.19 8.50 34.48
C ASN A 32 9.45 8.60 32.97
N GLY A 33 10.71 8.42 32.58
CA GLY A 33 11.22 8.71 31.24
C GLY A 33 11.43 7.49 30.34
N GLN A 34 10.98 6.29 30.71
CA GLN A 34 11.12 5.08 29.88
C GLN A 34 9.95 4.13 30.13
N ARG A 35 8.82 4.36 29.43
CA ARG A 35 7.91 3.30 28.94
C ARG A 35 6.81 3.76 27.98
N ASP A 36 6.76 5.05 27.60
CA ASP A 36 5.68 5.55 26.71
C ASP A 36 6.19 6.09 25.36
N ALA A 37 7.46 5.82 25.00
CA ALA A 37 7.96 6.03 23.65
C ALA A 37 7.85 4.73 22.84
N GLU A 38 6.65 4.15 22.78
CA GLU A 38 6.28 3.36 21.61
C GLU A 38 6.04 4.36 20.49
N ILE A 39 7.14 4.67 19.80
CA ILE A 39 7.13 5.31 18.50
C ILE A 39 6.16 4.46 17.67
N ILE A 40 5.01 5.04 17.33
CA ILE A 40 4.10 4.51 16.32
C ILE A 40 4.83 4.64 14.98
N ALA A 41 5.84 3.80 14.79
CA ALA A 41 6.20 3.29 13.50
C ALA A 41 5.06 2.33 13.11
N PRO A 42 4.56 2.35 11.86
CA PRO A 42 3.65 1.33 11.41
C PRO A 42 4.46 0.04 11.21
N ASP A 43 4.83 -0.60 12.32
CA ASP A 43 5.43 -1.92 12.32
C ASP A 43 4.30 -2.94 12.31
N ASN A 44 4.23 -3.61 11.17
CA ASN A 44 3.41 -4.77 10.93
C ASN A 44 3.49 -5.74 12.12
N LEU A 45 2.41 -5.88 12.89
CA LEU A 45 1.89 -7.14 13.44
C LEU A 45 2.86 -8.05 14.22
N LEU A 46 3.89 -7.53 14.89
CA LEU A 46 4.88 -8.39 15.55
C LEU A 46 5.46 -7.82 16.85
N THR A 47 4.63 -7.26 17.73
CA THR A 47 5.10 -7.00 19.10
C THR A 47 4.00 -7.15 20.15
N SER A 48 4.24 -8.10 21.05
CA SER A 48 3.69 -8.29 22.41
C SER A 48 2.50 -9.23 22.65
N GLN A 49 1.86 -9.81 21.64
CA GLN A 49 1.16 -11.08 21.89
C GLN A 49 2.14 -12.23 21.71
N MET A 50 2.02 -13.26 22.55
CA MET A 50 2.67 -14.55 22.33
C MET A 50 2.07 -15.15 21.06
N VAL A 51 2.51 -14.65 19.90
CA VAL A 51 2.09 -15.15 18.60
C VAL A 51 2.61 -16.57 18.56
N THR A 52 1.67 -17.51 18.62
CA THR A 52 1.97 -18.93 18.59
C THR A 52 2.78 -19.22 17.31
N GLU A 53 3.69 -20.21 17.35
CA GLU A 53 4.49 -20.56 16.16
C GLU A 53 3.60 -20.89 14.95
N GLU A 54 2.36 -21.34 15.21
CA GLU A 54 1.32 -21.58 14.22
C GLU A 54 0.81 -20.30 13.54
N GLU A 55 0.58 -19.21 14.28
CA GLU A 55 0.14 -17.93 13.71
C GLU A 55 1.24 -17.28 12.86
N LYS A 56 2.51 -17.39 13.27
CA LYS A 56 3.66 -16.97 12.45
C LYS A 56 3.73 -17.75 11.14
N GLN A 57 3.52 -19.07 11.20
CA GLN A 57 3.47 -19.93 10.02
C GLN A 57 2.34 -19.52 9.06
N ILE A 58 1.17 -19.19 9.59
CA ILE A 58 0.02 -18.74 8.79
C ILE A 58 0.33 -17.40 8.11
N LEU A 59 0.92 -16.44 8.83
CA LEU A 59 1.28 -15.14 8.27
C LEU A 59 2.33 -15.26 7.16
N LEU A 60 3.38 -16.06 7.38
CA LEU A 60 4.41 -16.32 6.38
C LEU A 60 3.83 -16.95 5.10
N LYS A 61 2.93 -17.93 5.23
CA LYS A 61 2.24 -18.53 4.08
C LYS A 61 1.39 -17.51 3.32
N LYS A 62 0.70 -16.59 4.02
CA LYS A 62 -0.08 -15.53 3.38
C LYS A 62 0.80 -14.58 2.57
N LEU A 63 1.92 -14.12 3.15
CA LEU A 63 2.90 -13.28 2.46
C LEU A 63 3.53 -14.00 1.25
N GLU A 64 3.80 -15.30 1.37
CA GLU A 64 4.31 -16.11 0.25
C GLU A 64 3.28 -16.20 -0.90
N ILE A 65 1.99 -16.33 -0.58
CA ILE A 65 0.91 -16.36 -1.59
C ILE A 65 0.78 -14.99 -2.28
N GLU A 66 0.84 -13.88 -1.54
CA GLU A 66 0.77 -12.53 -2.10
C GLU A 66 1.96 -12.22 -3.01
N THR A 67 3.18 -12.59 -2.60
CA THR A 67 4.40 -12.44 -3.42
C THR A 67 4.36 -13.34 -4.67
N LYS A 68 3.84 -14.56 -4.56
CA LYS A 68 3.60 -15.42 -5.74
C LYS A 68 2.57 -14.84 -6.70
N ARG A 69 1.47 -14.26 -6.19
CA ARG A 69 0.41 -13.67 -7.01
C ARG A 69 0.93 -12.45 -7.79
N THR A 70 1.67 -11.57 -7.13
CA THR A 70 2.31 -10.40 -7.77
C THR A 70 3.35 -10.83 -8.80
N GLY A 71 4.18 -11.82 -8.47
CA GLY A 71 5.17 -12.39 -9.38
C GLY A 71 4.54 -13.04 -10.63
N PHE A 72 3.38 -13.71 -10.50
CA PHE A 72 2.67 -14.31 -11.63
C PHE A 72 2.15 -13.27 -12.63
N ILE A 73 1.64 -12.14 -12.15
CA ILE A 73 1.18 -11.02 -13.00
C ILE A 73 2.36 -10.40 -13.77
N GLU A 74 3.50 -10.23 -13.10
CA GLU A 74 4.70 -9.70 -13.77
C GLU A 74 5.24 -10.67 -14.83
N ARG A 75 5.24 -11.98 -14.53
CA ARG A 75 5.64 -13.03 -15.48
C ARG A 75 4.71 -13.10 -16.68
N THR A 76 3.40 -13.07 -16.48
CA THR A 76 2.42 -13.11 -17.59
C THR A 76 2.52 -11.87 -18.48
N ARG A 77 2.82 -10.69 -17.93
CA ARG A 77 3.13 -9.48 -18.73
C ARG A 77 4.38 -9.69 -19.59
N LYS A 78 5.48 -10.21 -19.02
CA LYS A 78 6.73 -10.49 -19.75
C LYS A 78 6.49 -11.50 -20.86
N ILE A 79 5.77 -12.58 -20.59
CA ILE A 79 5.43 -13.62 -21.57
C ILE A 79 4.63 -13.03 -22.74
N ARG A 80 3.63 -12.18 -22.49
CA ARG A 80 2.85 -11.55 -23.58
C ARG A 80 3.68 -10.63 -24.45
N VAL A 81 4.55 -9.82 -23.86
CA VAL A 81 5.47 -8.95 -24.61
C VAL A 81 6.38 -9.81 -25.48
N ILE A 82 6.96 -10.88 -24.93
CA ILE A 82 7.81 -11.81 -25.69
C ILE A 82 7.02 -12.47 -26.83
N CYS A 83 5.87 -13.08 -26.56
CA CYS A 83 5.04 -13.70 -27.60
C CYS A 83 4.59 -12.70 -28.67
N GLY A 84 4.19 -11.48 -28.28
CA GLY A 84 3.81 -10.42 -29.20
C GLY A 84 4.99 -9.99 -30.10
N THR A 85 6.18 -9.82 -29.52
CA THR A 85 7.39 -9.49 -30.30
C THR A 85 7.74 -10.59 -31.30
N ILE A 86 7.61 -11.87 -30.92
CA ILE A 86 7.86 -13.01 -31.82
C ILE A 86 6.85 -12.99 -32.98
N LEU A 87 5.56 -12.78 -32.71
CA LEU A 87 4.53 -12.73 -33.75
C LEU A 87 4.76 -11.56 -34.74
N CYS A 88 5.19 -10.40 -34.26
CA CYS A 88 5.57 -9.29 -35.15
C CYS A 88 6.76 -9.64 -36.04
N LEU A 89 7.79 -10.30 -35.50
CA LEU A 89 8.95 -10.74 -36.29
C LEU A 89 8.57 -11.79 -37.34
N VAL A 90 7.68 -12.72 -36.99
CA VAL A 90 7.16 -13.70 -37.96
C VAL A 90 6.36 -13.00 -39.07
N ALA A 91 5.53 -12.02 -38.72
CA ALA A 91 4.77 -11.24 -39.69
C ALA A 91 5.65 -10.42 -40.63
N THR A 92 6.84 -9.95 -40.22
CA THR A 92 7.74 -9.22 -41.12
C THR A 92 8.60 -10.13 -41.99
N VAL A 93 8.99 -11.29 -41.50
CA VAL A 93 9.88 -12.23 -42.22
C VAL A 93 9.12 -13.07 -43.24
N LEU A 94 7.90 -13.52 -42.92
CA LEU A 94 7.13 -14.43 -43.77
C LEU A 94 6.91 -13.92 -45.21
N PRO A 95 6.52 -12.64 -45.43
CA PRO A 95 6.31 -12.10 -46.79
C PRO A 95 7.61 -12.02 -47.61
N ILE A 96 8.75 -11.79 -46.95
CA ILE A 96 10.06 -11.69 -47.61
C ILE A 96 10.44 -13.04 -48.21
N VAL A 97 10.17 -14.13 -47.48
CA VAL A 97 10.45 -15.50 -47.93
C VAL A 97 9.51 -15.90 -49.07
N THR A 98 8.20 -15.59 -48.95
CA THR A 98 7.21 -15.97 -49.97
C THR A 98 7.38 -15.19 -51.27
N SER A 99 7.86 -13.94 -51.23
CA SER A 99 8.12 -13.12 -52.43
C SER A 99 9.16 -13.71 -53.41
N LYS A 100 9.97 -14.69 -52.96
CA LYS A 100 10.97 -15.38 -53.78
C LYS A 100 10.40 -16.56 -54.56
N VAL A 101 9.19 -17.00 -54.23
CA VAL A 101 8.46 -18.07 -54.89
C VAL A 101 7.53 -17.42 -55.91
N GLN A 102 7.48 -17.92 -57.16
CA GLN A 102 6.48 -17.47 -58.14
C GLN A 102 5.09 -17.86 -57.62
N PRO A 103 4.28 -16.91 -57.14
CA PRO A 103 3.09 -17.24 -56.39
C PRO A 103 1.86 -17.12 -57.30
N ASP A 104 1.03 -18.15 -57.32
CA ASP A 104 -0.30 -18.07 -57.92
C ASP A 104 -1.16 -17.05 -57.16
N PHE A 105 -2.08 -16.39 -57.85
CA PHE A 105 -2.92 -15.31 -57.29
C PHE A 105 -3.65 -15.71 -55.99
N GLY A 106 -4.01 -16.99 -55.85
CA GLY A 106 -4.62 -17.53 -54.63
C GLY A 106 -3.68 -17.61 -53.43
N MET A 107 -2.39 -17.90 -53.65
CA MET A 107 -1.40 -18.05 -52.59
C MET A 107 -1.00 -16.69 -51.99
N GLU A 108 -0.88 -15.66 -52.84
CA GLU A 108 -0.67 -14.27 -52.39
C GLU A 108 -1.77 -13.84 -51.42
N LEU A 109 -3.04 -14.06 -51.79
CA LEU A 109 -4.18 -13.66 -50.96
C LEU A 109 -4.18 -14.35 -49.59
N ILE A 110 -3.83 -15.64 -49.53
CA ILE A 110 -3.72 -16.39 -48.28
C ILE A 110 -2.59 -15.83 -47.41
N VAL A 111 -1.43 -15.52 -47.99
CA VAL A 111 -0.30 -14.92 -47.27
C VAL A 111 -0.68 -13.54 -46.71
N PHE A 112 -1.40 -12.72 -47.47
CA PHE A 112 -1.89 -11.42 -46.98
C PHE A 112 -2.86 -11.56 -45.80
N ILE A 113 -3.86 -12.46 -45.91
CA ILE A 113 -4.85 -12.67 -44.85
C ILE A 113 -4.19 -13.20 -43.57
N THR A 114 -3.29 -14.18 -43.71
CA THR A 114 -2.55 -14.74 -42.56
C THR A 114 -1.65 -13.71 -41.91
N ASN A 115 -1.00 -12.84 -42.69
CA ASN A 115 -0.18 -11.74 -42.17
C ASN A 115 -1.00 -10.72 -41.36
N ILE A 116 -2.14 -10.30 -41.92
CA ILE A 116 -3.07 -9.39 -41.25
C ILE A 116 -3.55 -10.02 -39.93
N PHE A 117 -3.88 -11.31 -39.94
CA PHE A 117 -4.30 -12.01 -38.73
C PHE A 117 -3.20 -12.07 -37.66
N LEU A 118 -1.95 -12.34 -38.05
CA LEU A 118 -0.80 -12.32 -37.15
C LEU A 118 -0.57 -10.93 -36.53
N LEU A 119 -0.73 -9.86 -37.31
CA LEU A 119 -0.64 -8.48 -36.82
C LEU A 119 -1.79 -8.12 -35.88
N ILE A 120 -3.02 -8.59 -36.16
CA ILE A 120 -4.17 -8.41 -35.27
C ILE A 120 -3.93 -9.16 -33.95
N LEU A 121 -3.44 -10.40 -33.98
CA LEU A 121 -3.11 -11.15 -32.75
C LEU A 121 -2.00 -10.48 -31.95
N ALA A 122 -0.94 -10.01 -32.62
CA ALA A 122 0.14 -9.31 -31.96
C ALA A 122 -0.35 -7.99 -31.31
N THR A 123 -1.15 -7.20 -32.03
CA THR A 123 -1.74 -5.97 -31.49
C THR A 123 -2.69 -6.28 -30.35
N LEU A 124 -3.49 -7.34 -30.40
CA LEU A 124 -4.31 -7.75 -29.24
C LEU A 124 -3.43 -8.11 -28.04
N LEU A 125 -2.31 -8.82 -28.19
CA LEU A 125 -1.43 -9.12 -27.06
C LEU A 125 -0.77 -7.87 -26.44
N PHE A 126 -0.53 -6.82 -27.23
CA PHE A 126 0.01 -5.54 -26.76
C PHE A 126 -1.06 -4.60 -26.20
N PHE A 127 -2.20 -4.48 -26.88
CA PHE A 127 -3.26 -3.49 -26.64
C PHE A 127 -4.42 -4.02 -25.80
N VAL A 128 -4.65 -5.33 -25.77
CA VAL A 128 -5.46 -5.94 -24.70
C VAL A 128 -4.60 -5.86 -23.44
N ARG A 129 -4.55 -4.64 -22.91
CA ARG A 129 -4.32 -4.37 -21.51
C ARG A 129 -5.29 -5.30 -20.82
N HIS A 130 -4.75 -6.25 -20.05
CA HIS A 130 -5.60 -7.05 -19.21
C HIS A 130 -6.45 -6.04 -18.46
N ASN A 131 -7.77 -6.08 -18.66
CA ASN A 131 -8.63 -5.49 -17.68
C ASN A 131 -8.29 -6.30 -16.44
N ASP A 132 -7.61 -5.67 -15.49
CA ASP A 132 -7.08 -6.31 -14.32
C ASP A 132 -8.25 -7.01 -13.61
N TYR A 133 -8.46 -8.29 -13.92
CA TYR A 133 -9.59 -9.05 -13.39
C TYR A 133 -9.40 -9.10 -11.88
N GLY A 134 -10.23 -8.33 -11.19
CA GLY A 134 -10.14 -8.14 -9.75
C GLY A 134 -9.13 -7.09 -9.29
N TRP A 135 -8.88 -6.01 -10.03
CA TRP A 135 -8.26 -4.80 -9.46
C TRP A 135 -9.26 -3.64 -9.53
N THR A 136 -9.54 -3.03 -8.40
CA THR A 136 -10.43 -1.88 -8.28
C THR A 136 -9.66 -0.60 -8.60
N ALA A 137 -10.24 0.25 -9.44
CA ALA A 137 -9.67 1.57 -9.67
C ALA A 137 -9.84 2.40 -8.40
N ALA A 138 -8.75 2.99 -7.89
CA ALA A 138 -8.89 3.97 -6.83
C ALA A 138 -9.77 5.12 -7.34
N PRO A 139 -10.80 5.54 -6.58
CA PRO A 139 -11.69 6.61 -7.00
C PRO A 139 -10.87 7.86 -7.31
N VAL A 140 -11.27 8.60 -8.34
CA VAL A 140 -10.62 9.87 -8.71
C VAL A 140 -11.01 10.93 -7.69
N LEU A 141 -10.30 10.96 -6.57
CA LEU A 141 -10.51 11.95 -5.52
C LEU A 141 -9.72 13.21 -5.85
N LYS A 142 -10.36 14.16 -6.58
CA LYS A 142 -9.73 15.42 -6.99
C LYS A 142 -9.12 16.23 -5.83
N LYS A 143 -9.57 16.05 -4.58
CA LYS A 143 -9.11 16.78 -3.39
C LYS A 143 -9.19 15.98 -2.08
N TYR A 144 -8.72 14.74 -2.05
CA TYR A 144 -8.83 13.92 -0.83
C TYR A 144 -8.16 14.57 0.39
N ARG A 145 -7.04 15.30 0.21
CA ARG A 145 -6.30 15.95 1.32
C ARG A 145 -7.03 17.06 2.07
N LYS A 146 -8.20 17.49 1.60
CA LYS A 146 -9.04 18.52 2.26
C LYS A 146 -10.45 18.01 2.54
N SER A 147 -10.63 16.69 2.43
CA SER A 147 -11.91 16.03 2.69
C SER A 147 -11.82 15.28 4.01
N SER A 148 -12.96 15.08 4.67
CA SER A 148 -12.97 14.27 5.88
C SER A 148 -12.64 12.81 5.56
N TYR A 149 -11.92 12.15 6.46
CA TYR A 149 -11.56 10.74 6.28
C TYR A 149 -12.81 9.86 6.11
N ALA A 150 -13.91 10.16 6.79
CA ALA A 150 -15.16 9.41 6.69
C ALA A 150 -15.74 9.43 5.25
N THR A 151 -15.63 10.58 4.57
CA THR A 151 -16.08 10.72 3.18
C THR A 151 -15.19 9.90 2.24
N VAL A 152 -13.88 9.95 2.47
CA VAL A 152 -12.88 9.21 1.70
C VAL A 152 -13.02 7.71 1.91
N GLU A 153 -13.21 7.25 3.15
CA GLU A 153 -13.47 5.86 3.51
C GLU A 153 -14.72 5.34 2.78
N THR A 154 -15.83 6.08 2.86
CA THR A 154 -17.08 5.70 2.17
C THR A 154 -16.86 5.58 0.66
N GLY A 155 -16.13 6.52 0.06
CA GLY A 155 -15.80 6.47 -1.36
C GLY A 155 -14.92 5.28 -1.75
N LEU A 156 -14.00 4.87 -0.87
CA LEU A 156 -13.15 3.70 -1.07
C LEU A 156 -13.91 2.38 -0.87
N ARG A 157 -14.80 2.29 0.14
CA ARG A 157 -15.70 1.14 0.31
C ARG A 157 -16.63 0.98 -0.90
N ALA A 158 -17.21 2.08 -1.38
CA ALA A 158 -18.05 2.06 -2.58
C ALA A 158 -17.29 1.64 -3.85
N ALA A 159 -15.97 1.87 -3.90
CA ALA A 159 -15.10 1.40 -4.98
C ALA A 159 -14.70 -0.08 -4.85
N GLY A 160 -15.07 -0.76 -3.76
CA GLY A 160 -14.80 -2.18 -3.52
C GLY A 160 -13.52 -2.47 -2.72
N PHE A 161 -13.04 -1.50 -1.93
CA PHE A 161 -11.99 -1.74 -0.94
C PHE A 161 -12.62 -2.14 0.40
N ASP A 162 -12.35 -3.37 0.85
CA ASP A 162 -12.92 -3.89 2.10
C ASP A 162 -11.97 -3.74 3.29
N ASN A 163 -10.66 -3.75 3.02
CA ASN A 163 -9.59 -3.70 4.01
C ASN A 163 -9.09 -2.27 4.24
N ILE A 164 -9.90 -1.44 4.91
CA ILE A 164 -9.58 -0.02 5.19
C ILE A 164 -9.36 0.20 6.68
N GLU A 165 -8.25 0.86 7.01
CA GLU A 165 -7.86 1.28 8.35
C GLU A 165 -7.67 2.81 8.39
N CYS A 166 -8.27 3.46 9.39
CA CYS A 166 -8.20 4.91 9.58
C CYS A 166 -7.35 5.22 10.82
N LEU A 167 -6.21 5.91 10.62
CA LEU A 167 -5.23 6.20 11.67
C LEU A 167 -5.17 7.71 11.97
N PRO A 168 -5.46 8.14 13.21
CA PRO A 168 -5.31 9.54 13.62
C PRO A 168 -3.83 9.91 13.83
N LEU A 169 -3.44 11.13 13.43
CA LEU A 169 -2.07 11.66 13.58
C LEU A 169 -1.81 12.39 14.91
N TYR A 170 -2.84 12.75 15.66
CA TYR A 170 -2.73 13.48 16.94
C TYR A 170 -1.84 14.73 16.89
N ASP A 171 -1.82 15.42 15.75
CA ASP A 171 -0.92 16.54 15.46
C ASP A 171 -1.56 17.92 15.74
N LEU A 172 -2.88 17.97 15.97
CA LEU A 172 -3.60 19.21 16.23
C LEU A 172 -3.48 19.60 17.72
N LYS A 173 -2.56 20.53 18.01
CA LYS A 173 -2.25 20.97 19.39
C LYS A 173 -2.85 22.34 19.76
N SER A 174 -3.23 23.13 18.75
CA SER A 174 -3.77 24.48 18.95
C SER A 174 -5.19 24.62 18.40
N THR A 175 -5.92 25.61 18.91
CA THR A 175 -7.28 25.96 18.44
C THR A 175 -7.31 26.42 16.98
N ALA A 176 -6.18 26.91 16.45
CA ALA A 176 -6.07 27.26 15.03
C ALA A 176 -5.99 26.01 14.14
N ASP A 177 -5.31 24.96 14.62
CA ASP A 177 -5.12 23.69 13.90
C ASP A 177 -6.38 22.84 13.90
N MET A 178 -7.26 22.98 14.90
CA MET A 178 -8.56 22.30 14.98
C MET A 178 -9.46 22.50 13.75
N LYS A 179 -9.20 23.52 12.90
CA LYS A 179 -9.89 23.68 11.61
C LYS A 179 -9.64 22.51 10.64
N ARG A 180 -8.53 21.79 10.82
CA ARG A 180 -8.14 20.63 10.03
C ARG A 180 -8.60 19.31 10.64
N GLN A 181 -9.39 19.34 11.71
CA GLN A 181 -9.90 18.15 12.36
C GLN A 181 -10.57 17.22 11.33
N ASP A 182 -10.20 15.94 11.39
CA ASP A 182 -10.70 14.86 10.52
C ASP A 182 -10.31 14.98 9.04
N GLU A 183 -9.49 15.97 8.65
CA GLU A 183 -8.96 16.09 7.29
C GLU A 183 -7.90 15.00 7.02
N VAL A 184 -7.95 14.40 5.82
CA VAL A 184 -6.97 13.39 5.40
C VAL A 184 -5.62 14.02 5.06
N GLU A 185 -4.53 13.48 5.61
CA GLU A 185 -3.17 13.87 5.25
C GLU A 185 -2.65 13.01 4.08
N GLN A 186 -2.82 11.69 4.19
CA GLN A 186 -2.31 10.71 3.24
C GLN A 186 -3.19 9.47 3.17
N ILE A 187 -3.26 8.87 1.98
CA ILE A 187 -3.88 7.58 1.75
C ILE A 187 -2.79 6.65 1.19
N THR A 188 -2.66 5.47 1.77
CA THR A 188 -1.69 4.47 1.38
C THR A 188 -2.43 3.19 1.00
N ILE A 189 -2.20 2.65 -0.20
CA ILE A 189 -2.83 1.39 -0.65
C ILE A 189 -1.73 0.38 -0.94
N GLY A 190 -1.73 -0.75 -0.23
CA GLY A 190 -0.70 -1.78 -0.36
C GLY A 190 0.70 -1.29 -0.02
N GLY A 191 0.83 -0.40 0.97
CA GLY A 191 2.10 0.17 1.43
C GLY A 191 2.69 1.26 0.52
N LYS A 192 1.98 1.70 -0.53
CA LYS A 192 2.39 2.81 -1.40
C LYS A 192 1.41 3.97 -1.33
N SER A 193 1.90 5.20 -1.45
CA SER A 193 1.03 6.38 -1.52
C SER A 193 0.05 6.24 -2.68
N MET A 194 -1.22 6.55 -2.41
CA MET A 194 -2.28 6.46 -3.40
C MET A 194 -2.09 7.50 -4.51
N GLU A 195 -1.88 7.01 -5.72
CA GLU A 195 -2.03 7.77 -6.96
C GLU A 195 -3.48 7.67 -7.46
N SER A 196 -4.11 8.81 -7.73
CA SER A 196 -5.46 8.90 -8.28
C SER A 196 -5.54 8.25 -9.67
N GLY A 197 -6.57 7.44 -9.92
CA GLY A 197 -6.79 6.77 -11.22
C GLY A 197 -5.92 5.55 -11.47
N LYS A 198 -5.03 5.20 -10.53
CA LYS A 198 -4.30 3.93 -10.56
C LYS A 198 -5.20 2.81 -10.02
N LYS A 199 -5.03 1.62 -10.59
CA LYS A 199 -5.73 0.42 -10.14
C LYS A 199 -4.93 -0.27 -9.06
N TYR A 200 -5.63 -0.77 -8.05
CA TYR A 200 -5.05 -1.51 -6.93
C TYR A 200 -5.82 -2.82 -6.72
N PRO A 201 -5.20 -3.82 -6.10
CA PRO A 201 -5.93 -5.01 -5.67
C PRO A 201 -7.01 -4.62 -4.64
N PRO A 202 -8.24 -5.16 -4.73
CA PRO A 202 -9.34 -4.86 -3.81
C PRO A 202 -9.08 -5.40 -2.40
N ASP A 203 -8.25 -6.45 -2.29
CA ASP A 203 -7.77 -7.01 -1.03
C ASP A 203 -6.60 -6.23 -0.42
N ALA A 204 -6.04 -5.24 -1.14
CA ALA A 204 -4.93 -4.45 -0.64
C ALA A 204 -5.34 -3.63 0.59
N LYS A 205 -4.50 -3.68 1.62
CA LYS A 205 -4.67 -2.87 2.82
C LYS A 205 -4.62 -1.38 2.47
N VAL A 206 -5.68 -0.66 2.79
CA VAL A 206 -5.81 0.79 2.65
C VAL A 206 -5.63 1.43 4.02
N ILE A 207 -4.70 2.37 4.14
CA ILE A 207 -4.46 3.13 5.36
C ILE A 207 -4.73 4.60 5.06
N ILE A 208 -5.70 5.18 5.77
CA ILE A 208 -6.05 6.61 5.69
C ILE A 208 -5.50 7.28 6.95
N THR A 209 -4.49 8.13 6.82
CA THR A 209 -4.00 8.94 7.94
C THR A 209 -4.66 10.30 7.93
N TYR A 210 -5.20 10.74 9.07
CA TYR A 210 -5.96 11.99 9.18
C TYR A 210 -5.57 12.80 10.42
N HIS A 211 -5.79 14.11 10.33
CA HIS A 211 -5.51 15.03 11.42
C HIS A 211 -6.52 14.90 12.54
N SER A 212 -6.04 14.81 13.77
CA SER A 212 -6.91 14.72 14.94
C SER A 212 -6.26 15.43 16.12
N ALA A 213 -7.08 15.98 17.01
CA ALA A 213 -6.62 16.45 18.31
C ALA A 213 -6.18 15.27 19.18
N GLU A 214 -5.12 15.47 19.96
CA GLU A 214 -4.67 14.50 20.96
C GLU A 214 -5.82 14.19 21.93
N ASN A 215 -6.34 12.96 21.90
CA ASN A 215 -7.38 12.54 22.81
C ASN A 215 -6.76 12.32 24.18
N LYS A 216 -6.70 13.38 25.01
CA LYS A 216 -6.54 13.23 26.45
C LYS A 216 -7.77 12.48 26.96
N ARG A 217 -7.74 11.16 26.88
CA ARG A 217 -8.65 10.29 27.61
C ARG A 217 -8.38 10.57 29.09
N ILE A 218 -9.27 11.38 29.66
CA ILE A 218 -9.37 11.63 31.09
C ILE A 218 -9.86 10.30 31.66
N PHE A 219 -8.94 9.51 32.22
CA PHE A 219 -9.24 8.42 33.13
C PHE A 219 -8.40 8.64 34.38
#